data_AF-A0A5C7LTF6-F1
#
_entry.id   AF-A0A5C7LTF6-F1
#
_cell.length_a   1.000
_cell.length_b   1.000
_cell.length_c   1.000
_cell.angle_alpha   90.00
_cell.angle_beta   90.00
_cell.angle_gamma   90.00
#
_symmetry.space_group_name_H-M   'P 1'
#
loop_
_entity.id
_entity.type
_entity.pdbx_description
1 polymer ?
#
loop_
_entity_poly.entity_id
_entity_poly.type
_entity_poly.pdbx_seq_one_letter_code
_entity_poly.pdbx_strand_id
1 'polypeptide(L)'
;MSKHARQAQLKMIPIAAIEVLNPRERNQRIFDDIVGNIKQIGLKKPITVTSRPNADGEIRYLLVCGEGRMKAFKSLGETEIPAMVIDVDDDDAFIMSLAENIARRQCRTLELLGGVQRLRDQGYDKKAIAEKTGLSVEYIHGILQLLEHGEDRLLIAVESGKIPLNVALDIFGAGNDDKVVQLALQEAYESGHLRGKQLINARRLIAKRQTLGKSMRKRIKVKSTAEVTSASLIRSYQREVERQKLIVKKSDFTQQRLMFVIGALRSLLTNENFTTLLRAEKLDTLPTFLAERVWPTGHAA
;
A
#
# COMPACT_ATOMS: atom_id res chain seq x y z
N MET A 1 -6.81 16.89 31.52
CA MET A 1 -8.05 16.79 32.34
C MET A 1 -9.20 16.65 31.34
N SER A 2 -9.93 15.56 31.22
CA SER A 2 -10.86 14.96 32.19
C SER A 2 -10.94 13.44 32.04
N LYS A 3 -10.90 12.73 33.18
CA LYS A 3 -11.24 11.31 33.33
C LYS A 3 -12.76 11.17 33.18
N HIS A 4 -13.27 10.91 31.98
CA HIS A 4 -14.53 10.19 31.85
C HIS A 4 -14.17 8.71 31.70
N ALA A 5 -14.28 7.96 32.80
CA ALA A 5 -14.36 6.51 32.73
C ALA A 5 -15.64 6.17 31.95
N ARG A 6 -15.51 6.06 30.63
CA ARG A 6 -16.57 5.69 29.69
C ARG A 6 -17.18 4.39 30.18
N GLN A 7 -18.46 4.42 30.57
CA GLN A 7 -19.19 3.21 30.95
C GLN A 7 -19.33 2.32 29.71
N ALA A 8 -18.38 1.39 29.56
CA ALA A 8 -18.43 0.37 28.54
C ALA A 8 -19.45 -0.70 28.95
N GLN A 9 -20.61 -0.74 28.28
CA GLN A 9 -21.63 -1.76 28.53
C GLN A 9 -21.54 -2.86 27.48
N LEU A 10 -21.41 -4.12 27.91
CA LEU A 10 -21.44 -5.27 27.01
C LEU A 10 -22.90 -5.63 26.70
N LYS A 11 -23.28 -5.63 25.42
CA LYS A 11 -24.63 -5.98 24.95
C LYS A 11 -24.56 -6.85 23.70
N MET A 12 -25.55 -7.70 23.50
CA MET A 12 -25.80 -8.33 22.19
C MET A 12 -26.51 -7.30 21.31
N ILE A 13 -25.97 -7.07 20.11
CA ILE A 13 -26.50 -6.06 19.20
C ILE A 13 -26.85 -6.71 17.86
N PRO A 14 -28.05 -6.43 17.30
CA PRO A 14 -28.40 -6.85 15.96
C PRO A 14 -27.41 -6.31 14.94
N ILE A 15 -26.82 -7.19 14.13
CA ILE A 15 -25.82 -6.79 13.13
C ILE A 15 -26.43 -5.82 12.11
N ALA A 16 -27.73 -5.92 11.85
CA ALA A 16 -28.47 -5.02 10.97
C ALA A 16 -28.55 -3.58 11.47
N ALA A 17 -28.42 -3.35 12.78
CA ALA A 17 -28.47 -2.01 13.39
C ALA A 17 -27.09 -1.33 13.44
N ILE A 18 -26.03 -2.00 12.95
CA ILE A 18 -24.65 -1.51 13.00
C ILE A 18 -24.26 -0.89 11.65
N GLU A 19 -23.93 0.40 11.67
CA GLU A 19 -23.42 1.15 10.54
C GLU A 19 -21.89 1.25 10.57
N VAL A 20 -21.26 1.11 9.40
CA VAL A 20 -19.81 1.19 9.26
C VAL A 20 -19.43 2.49 8.56
N LEU A 21 -18.88 3.45 9.31
CA LEU A 21 -18.52 4.78 8.81
C LEU A 21 -17.38 4.75 7.78
N ASN A 22 -16.55 3.71 7.81
CA ASN A 22 -15.44 3.55 6.87
C ASN A 22 -15.27 2.06 6.49
N PRO A 23 -16.06 1.53 5.54
CA PRO A 23 -16.02 0.12 5.16
C PRO A 23 -14.67 -0.21 4.50
N ARG A 24 -14.06 -1.32 4.93
CA ARG A 24 -12.72 -1.70 4.47
C ARG A 24 -12.78 -2.96 3.61
N GLU A 25 -12.09 -2.93 2.47
CA GLU A 25 -11.82 -4.12 1.67
C GLU A 25 -10.67 -4.92 2.28
N ARG A 26 -10.95 -6.15 2.71
CA ARG A 26 -9.91 -7.09 3.16
C ARG A 26 -9.58 -8.08 2.06
N ASN A 27 -8.36 -8.59 2.07
CA ASN A 27 -7.99 -9.72 1.22
C ASN A 27 -8.83 -10.93 1.64
N GLN A 28 -9.41 -11.63 0.66
CA GLN A 28 -10.27 -12.78 0.88
C GLN A 28 -9.62 -13.85 1.77
N ARG A 29 -8.34 -14.17 1.54
CA ARG A 29 -7.63 -15.18 2.35
C ARG A 29 -7.58 -14.84 3.84
N ILE A 30 -7.30 -13.57 4.17
CA ILE A 30 -7.26 -13.09 5.56
C ILE A 30 -8.66 -13.10 6.18
N PHE A 31 -9.69 -12.82 5.37
CA PHE A 31 -11.07 -12.89 5.82
C PHE A 31 -11.48 -14.34 6.13
N ASP A 32 -11.15 -15.29 5.26
CA ASP A 32 -11.45 -16.71 5.45
C ASP A 32 -10.77 -17.26 6.71
N ASP A 33 -9.52 -16.85 7.00
CA ASP A 33 -8.82 -17.20 8.24
C ASP A 33 -9.57 -16.69 9.49
N ILE A 34 -10.13 -15.48 9.44
CA ILE A 34 -10.92 -14.91 10.54
C ILE A 34 -12.21 -15.71 10.74
N VAL A 35 -12.91 -16.03 9.65
CA VAL A 35 -14.15 -16.83 9.69
C VAL A 35 -13.86 -18.21 10.28
N GLY A 36 -12.81 -18.89 9.82
CA GLY A 36 -12.39 -20.18 10.34
C GLY A 36 -12.06 -20.14 11.83
N ASN A 37 -11.33 -19.12 12.27
CA ASN A 37 -10.98 -18.95 13.68
C ASN A 37 -12.21 -18.72 14.57
N ILE A 38 -13.12 -17.85 14.14
CA ILE A 38 -14.37 -17.57 14.86
C ILE A 38 -15.25 -18.83 14.92
N LYS A 39 -15.32 -19.62 13.84
CA LYS A 39 -16.07 -20.89 13.83
C LYS A 39 -15.51 -21.93 14.79
N GLN A 40 -14.18 -21.99 14.95
CA GLN A 40 -13.51 -22.99 15.80
C GLN A 40 -13.46 -22.58 17.28
N ILE A 41 -13.13 -21.30 17.56
CA ILE A 41 -12.78 -20.84 18.90
C ILE A 41 -13.84 -19.87 19.46
N GLY A 42 -14.70 -19.31 18.61
CA GLY A 42 -15.64 -18.27 18.99
C GLY A 42 -15.01 -16.87 19.06
N LEU A 43 -15.83 -15.90 19.44
CA LEU A 43 -15.42 -14.50 19.49
C LEU A 43 -14.70 -14.16 20.79
N LYS A 44 -13.36 -14.11 20.75
CA LYS A 44 -12.52 -13.83 21.93
C LYS A 44 -12.69 -12.42 22.52
N LYS A 45 -12.99 -11.42 21.69
CA LYS A 45 -13.17 -10.03 22.11
C LYS A 45 -14.39 -9.44 21.39
N PRO A 46 -15.29 -8.77 22.13
CA PRO A 46 -16.45 -8.11 21.52
C PRO A 46 -16.01 -7.04 20.52
N ILE A 47 -16.92 -6.66 19.62
CA ILE A 47 -16.72 -5.46 18.79
C ILE A 47 -16.93 -4.21 19.65
N THR A 48 -16.50 -3.04 19.20
CA THR A 48 -16.78 -1.78 19.89
C THR A 48 -17.67 -0.90 19.02
N VAL A 49 -18.75 -0.40 19.61
CA VAL A 49 -19.71 0.47 18.93
C VAL A 49 -20.04 1.68 19.79
N THR A 50 -20.55 2.74 19.16
CA THR A 50 -21.15 3.88 19.84
C THR A 50 -22.62 3.99 19.46
N SER A 51 -23.49 4.30 20.42
CA SER A 51 -24.93 4.42 20.17
C SER A 51 -25.30 5.81 19.65
N ARG A 52 -26.23 5.87 18.70
CA ARG A 52 -26.85 7.10 18.22
C ARG A 52 -28.38 6.98 18.30
N PRO A 53 -29.07 8.02 18.77
CA PRO A 53 -30.51 8.10 18.58
C PRO A 53 -30.81 8.32 17.09
N ASN A 54 -31.67 7.49 16.49
CA ASN A 54 -32.23 7.73 15.17
C ASN A 54 -33.44 8.69 15.28
N ALA A 55 -33.81 9.31 14.17
CA ALA A 55 -34.97 10.22 14.08
C ALA A 55 -36.29 9.55 14.51
N ASP A 56 -36.40 8.22 14.35
CA ASP A 56 -37.58 7.42 14.69
C ASP A 56 -37.58 6.89 16.13
N GLY A 57 -36.61 7.28 16.97
CA GLY A 57 -36.47 6.79 18.35
C GLY A 57 -35.76 5.44 18.49
N GLU A 58 -35.47 4.76 17.38
CA GLU A 58 -34.63 3.54 17.37
C GLU A 58 -33.15 3.87 17.61
N ILE A 59 -32.43 3.01 18.34
CA ILE A 59 -31.00 3.18 18.58
C ILE A 59 -30.22 2.54 17.43
N ARG A 60 -29.47 3.35 16.69
CA ARG A 60 -28.47 2.87 15.73
C ARG A 60 -27.10 2.79 16.40
N TYR A 61 -26.24 1.93 15.87
CA TYR A 61 -24.89 1.75 16.39
C TYR A 61 -23.87 2.07 15.30
N LEU A 62 -22.91 2.95 15.58
CA LEU A 62 -21.75 3.12 14.72
C LEU A 62 -20.62 2.20 15.17
N LEU A 63 -20.06 1.47 14.21
CA LEU A 63 -18.91 0.61 14.45
C LEU A 63 -17.63 1.43 14.65
N VAL A 64 -17.03 1.31 15.83
CA VAL A 64 -15.73 1.91 16.15
C VAL A 64 -14.60 0.95 15.79
N CYS A 65 -14.69 -0.30 16.24
CA CYS A 65 -13.67 -1.33 15.94
C CYS A 65 -14.27 -2.73 15.79
N GLY A 66 -13.59 -3.59 15.02
CA GLY A 66 -13.97 -5.01 14.88
C GLY A 66 -14.73 -5.38 13.61
N GLU A 67 -14.67 -4.57 12.55
CA GLU A 67 -15.40 -4.80 11.28
C GLU A 67 -15.22 -6.20 10.70
N GLY A 68 -14.00 -6.75 10.75
CA GLY A 68 -13.75 -8.11 10.26
C GLY A 68 -14.49 -9.18 11.05
N ARG A 69 -14.67 -9.00 12.36
CA ARG A 69 -15.43 -9.93 13.21
C ARG A 69 -16.92 -9.80 12.93
N MET A 70 -17.43 -8.57 12.78
CA MET A 70 -18.81 -8.32 12.39
C MET A 70 -19.15 -8.96 11.02
N LYS A 71 -18.30 -8.75 10.01
CA LYS A 71 -18.46 -9.36 8.68
C LYS A 71 -18.39 -10.89 8.75
N ALA A 72 -17.51 -11.44 9.59
CA ALA A 72 -17.40 -12.89 9.77
C ALA A 72 -18.68 -13.48 10.40
N PHE A 73 -19.21 -12.85 11.45
CA PHE A 73 -20.51 -13.24 12.04
C PHE A 73 -21.63 -13.22 11.00
N LYS A 74 -21.70 -12.13 10.21
CA LYS A 74 -22.66 -12.02 9.11
C LYS A 74 -22.49 -13.14 8.07
N SER A 75 -21.26 -13.52 7.74
CA SER A 75 -21.00 -14.62 6.80
C SER A 75 -21.30 -16.01 7.36
N LEU A 76 -21.30 -16.16 8.69
CA LEU A 76 -21.66 -17.39 9.40
C LEU A 76 -23.18 -17.51 9.60
N GLY A 77 -23.96 -16.48 9.25
CA GLY A 77 -25.43 -16.48 9.38
C GLY A 77 -25.94 -15.98 10.73
N GLU A 78 -25.08 -15.44 11.59
CA GLU A 78 -25.46 -14.90 12.88
C GLU A 78 -26.23 -13.57 12.71
N THR A 79 -27.26 -13.36 13.54
CA THR A 79 -28.09 -12.15 13.52
C THR A 79 -27.63 -11.10 14.54
N GLU A 80 -26.97 -11.53 15.62
CA GLU A 80 -26.48 -10.68 16.69
C GLU A 80 -24.98 -10.92 16.97
N ILE A 81 -24.31 -9.90 17.50
CA ILE A 81 -22.90 -9.98 17.86
C ILE A 81 -22.66 -9.28 19.22
N PRO A 82 -21.84 -9.85 20.12
CA PRO A 82 -21.50 -9.18 21.38
C PRO A 82 -20.64 -7.96 21.10
N ALA A 83 -21.10 -6.83 21.62
CA ALA A 83 -20.54 -5.52 21.40
C ALA A 83 -20.39 -4.75 22.70
N MET A 84 -19.28 -4.03 22.81
CA MET A 84 -19.02 -3.06 23.86
C MET A 84 -19.54 -1.71 23.39
N VAL A 85 -20.61 -1.23 24.00
CA VAL A 85 -21.20 0.08 23.75
C VAL A 85 -20.45 1.12 24.58
N ILE A 86 -19.87 2.10 23.91
CA ILE A 86 -19.21 3.24 24.52
C ILE A 86 -19.93 4.53 24.11
N ASP A 87 -19.94 5.51 25.00
CA ASP A 87 -20.50 6.84 24.70
C ASP A 87 -19.38 7.77 24.25
N VAL A 88 -19.32 8.00 22.94
CA VAL A 88 -18.34 8.85 22.25
C VAL A 88 -19.02 9.54 21.08
N ASP A 89 -18.63 10.78 20.79
CA ASP A 89 -19.05 11.49 19.59
C ASP A 89 -18.47 10.85 18.30
N ASP A 90 -18.93 11.31 17.14
CA ASP A 90 -18.53 10.72 15.84
C ASP A 90 -17.05 10.96 15.55
N ASP A 91 -16.51 12.09 16.00
CA ASP A 91 -15.11 12.44 15.82
C ASP A 91 -14.21 11.52 16.65
N ASP A 92 -14.48 11.35 17.95
CA ASP A 92 -13.72 10.44 18.80
C ASP A 92 -13.90 8.99 18.37
N ALA A 93 -15.09 8.58 17.91
CA ALA A 93 -15.31 7.26 17.33
C ALA A 93 -14.39 7.03 16.12
N PHE A 94 -14.31 8.02 15.22
CA PHE A 94 -13.43 7.97 14.05
C PHE A 94 -11.96 7.90 14.45
N ILE A 95 -11.53 8.74 15.40
CA ILE A 95 -10.15 8.77 15.92
C ILE A 95 -9.78 7.44 16.57
N MET A 96 -10.65 6.87 17.40
CA MET A 96 -10.42 5.57 18.02
C MET A 96 -10.31 4.46 16.96
N SER A 97 -11.11 4.53 15.90
CA SER A 97 -11.03 3.59 14.78
C SER A 97 -9.72 3.72 13.99
N LEU A 98 -9.20 4.94 13.88
CA LEU A 98 -7.92 5.24 13.23
C LEU A 98 -6.75 4.77 14.11
N ALA A 99 -6.73 5.13 15.39
CA ALA A 99 -5.69 4.75 16.34
C ALA A 99 -5.55 3.22 16.47
N GLU A 100 -6.65 2.47 16.53
CA GLU A 100 -6.63 0.99 16.54
C GLU A 100 -5.95 0.42 15.30
N ASN A 101 -6.07 1.09 14.16
CA ASN A 101 -5.46 0.67 12.91
C ASN A 101 -3.97 1.00 12.86
N ILE A 102 -3.57 2.19 13.32
CA ILE A 102 -2.16 2.59 13.45
C ILE A 102 -1.42 1.61 14.36
N ALA A 103 -2.07 1.17 15.45
CA ALA A 103 -1.52 0.19 16.37
C ALA A 103 -1.31 -1.21 15.74
N ARG A 104 -1.90 -1.51 14.58
CA ARG A 104 -1.64 -2.77 13.87
C ARG A 104 -0.30 -2.67 13.14
N ARG A 105 0.54 -3.70 13.30
CA ARG A 105 1.86 -3.84 12.64
C ARG A 105 1.84 -3.80 11.09
N GLN A 106 0.67 -3.72 10.46
CA GLN A 106 0.48 -3.67 9.00
C GLN A 106 -0.65 -2.67 8.63
N CYS A 107 -0.61 -1.44 9.15
CA CYS A 107 -1.53 -0.40 8.70
C CYS A 107 -1.36 -0.19 7.18
N ARG A 108 -2.49 -0.15 6.44
CA ARG A 108 -2.45 0.20 5.01
C ARG A 108 -2.15 1.69 4.89
N THR A 109 -0.91 1.99 4.49
CA THR A 109 -0.33 3.28 4.08
C THR A 109 -1.30 4.41 3.66
N LEU A 110 -2.34 4.13 2.87
CA LEU A 110 -3.28 5.16 2.41
C LEU A 110 -4.33 5.57 3.46
N GLU A 111 -4.64 4.67 4.41
CA GLU A 111 -5.65 4.90 5.45
C GLU A 111 -5.14 5.87 6.51
N LEU A 112 -3.84 5.79 6.88
CA LEU A 112 -3.22 6.76 7.78
C LEU A 112 -3.26 8.17 7.17
N LEU A 113 -2.83 8.31 5.92
CA LEU A 113 -2.85 9.59 5.21
C LEU A 113 -4.25 10.18 5.11
N GLY A 114 -5.25 9.35 4.78
CA GLY A 114 -6.65 9.77 4.75
C GLY A 114 -7.18 10.15 6.13
N GLY A 115 -6.78 9.44 7.19
CA GLY A 115 -7.14 9.77 8.57
C GLY A 115 -6.56 11.10 9.02
N VAL A 116 -5.27 11.32 8.81
CA VAL A 116 -4.57 12.58 9.12
C VAL A 116 -5.19 13.75 8.35
N GLN A 117 -5.51 13.56 7.06
CA GLN A 117 -6.16 14.58 6.25
C GLN A 117 -7.55 14.94 6.79
N ARG A 118 -8.38 13.93 7.10
CA ARG A 118 -9.72 14.16 7.68
C ARG A 118 -9.66 14.91 9.01
N LEU A 119 -8.75 14.54 9.90
CA LEU A 119 -8.59 15.24 11.18
C LEU A 119 -8.20 16.70 10.97
N ARG A 120 -7.31 17.00 10.02
CA ARG A 120 -7.00 18.38 9.66
C ARG A 120 -8.24 19.10 9.10
N ASP A 121 -8.98 18.46 8.21
CA ASP A 121 -10.17 19.04 7.58
C ASP A 121 -11.31 19.30 8.61
N GLN A 122 -11.31 18.56 9.72
CA GLN A 122 -12.17 18.79 10.90
C GLN A 122 -11.67 19.92 11.82
N GLY A 123 -10.54 20.56 11.53
CA GLY A 123 -10.01 21.70 12.28
C GLY A 123 -9.08 21.33 13.43
N TYR A 124 -8.65 20.07 13.57
CA TYR A 124 -7.66 19.69 14.57
C TYR A 124 -6.27 20.25 14.22
N ASP A 125 -5.60 20.84 15.21
CA ASP A 125 -4.21 21.26 15.08
C ASP A 125 -3.23 20.06 15.07
N LYS A 126 -2.03 20.25 14.52
CA LYS A 126 -0.99 19.22 14.35
C LYS A 126 -0.67 18.52 15.67
N LYS A 127 -0.63 19.27 16.78
CA LYS A 127 -0.40 18.71 18.14
C LYS A 127 -1.53 17.78 18.57
N ALA A 128 -2.78 18.18 18.35
CA ALA A 128 -3.95 17.36 18.69
C ALA A 128 -4.01 16.08 17.84
N ILE A 129 -3.66 16.18 16.55
CA ILE A 129 -3.58 15.02 15.65
C ILE A 129 -2.48 14.06 16.14
N ALA A 130 -1.30 14.57 16.48
CA ALA A 130 -0.18 13.76 17.00
C ALA A 130 -0.57 12.99 18.27
N GLU A 131 -1.19 13.67 19.23
CA GLU A 131 -1.67 13.05 20.48
C GLU A 131 -2.74 11.98 20.21
N LYS A 132 -3.71 12.27 19.34
CA LYS A 132 -4.81 11.36 18.98
C LYS A 132 -4.34 10.15 18.16
N THR A 133 -3.28 10.28 17.36
CA THR A 133 -2.75 9.22 16.50
C THR A 133 -1.57 8.45 17.12
N GLY A 134 -0.94 8.99 18.17
CA GLY A 134 0.27 8.43 18.79
C GLY A 134 1.53 8.62 17.96
N LEU A 135 1.53 9.56 17.00
CA LEU A 135 2.67 9.89 16.13
C LEU A 135 3.36 11.17 16.61
N SER A 136 4.61 11.40 16.19
CA SER A 136 5.31 12.63 16.54
C SER A 136 4.72 13.84 15.79
N VAL A 137 4.81 15.03 16.40
CA VAL A 137 4.29 16.26 15.80
C VAL A 137 5.04 16.57 14.49
N GLU A 138 6.35 16.30 14.45
CA GLU A 138 7.20 16.47 13.26
C GLU A 138 6.76 15.55 12.13
N TYR A 139 6.39 14.30 12.47
CA TYR A 139 5.91 13.33 11.49
C TYR A 139 4.58 13.78 10.86
N ILE A 140 3.63 14.22 11.69
CA ILE A 140 2.35 14.78 11.24
C ILE A 140 2.56 16.03 10.38
N HIS A 141 3.47 16.92 10.80
CA HIS A 141 3.81 18.11 10.03
C HIS A 141 4.32 17.76 8.63
N GLY A 142 5.30 16.85 8.53
CA GLY A 142 5.87 16.44 7.25
C GLY A 142 4.85 15.75 6.34
N ILE A 143 4.00 14.88 6.88
CA ILE A 143 2.92 14.24 6.11
C ILE A 143 1.95 15.28 5.56
N LEU A 144 1.49 16.22 6.41
CA LEU A 144 0.56 17.26 6.00
C LEU A 144 1.15 18.15 4.90
N GLN A 145 2.43 18.51 5.02
CA GLN A 145 3.14 19.30 4.01
C GLN A 145 3.17 18.57 2.65
N LEU A 146 3.52 17.28 2.64
CA LEU A 146 3.52 16.49 1.41
C LEU A 146 2.10 16.30 0.83
N LEU A 147 1.08 16.16 1.68
CA LEU A 147 -0.33 16.07 1.27
C LEU A 147 -0.84 17.36 0.63
N GLU A 148 -0.55 18.51 1.25
CA GLU A 148 -0.93 19.84 0.75
C GLU A 148 -0.37 20.14 -0.63
N HIS A 149 0.84 19.66 -0.92
CA HIS A 149 1.49 19.81 -2.21
C HIS A 149 1.22 18.67 -3.20
N GLY A 150 0.34 17.72 -2.86
CA GLY A 150 -0.08 16.62 -3.74
C GLY A 150 1.03 15.63 -4.09
N GLU A 151 1.99 15.43 -3.17
CA GLU A 151 3.13 14.53 -3.34
C GLU A 151 2.78 13.06 -3.01
N ASP A 152 1.74 12.54 -3.66
CA ASP A 152 1.23 11.18 -3.43
C ASP A 152 2.35 10.12 -3.52
N ARG A 153 3.27 10.28 -4.48
CA ARG A 153 4.36 9.32 -4.71
C ARG A 153 5.38 9.30 -3.58
N LEU A 154 5.74 10.46 -3.03
CA LEU A 154 6.67 10.55 -1.89
C LEU A 154 6.01 9.96 -0.65
N LEU A 155 4.76 10.31 -0.38
CA LEU A 155 3.98 9.77 0.73
C LEU A 155 3.91 8.23 0.71
N ILE A 156 3.57 7.64 -0.43
CA ILE A 156 3.51 6.17 -0.58
C ILE A 156 4.90 5.54 -0.34
N ALA A 157 5.98 6.20 -0.75
CA ALA A 157 7.32 5.68 -0.57
C ALA A 157 7.79 5.75 0.89
N VAL A 158 7.44 6.82 1.61
CA VAL A 158 7.69 6.97 3.05
C VAL A 158 6.98 5.88 3.83
N GLU A 159 5.68 5.76 3.61
CA GLU A 159 4.81 4.83 4.33
C GLU A 159 5.11 3.36 4.02
N SER A 160 5.59 3.04 2.81
CA SER A 160 6.07 1.69 2.49
C SER A 160 7.48 1.39 3.02
N GLY A 161 8.09 2.30 3.78
CA GLY A 161 9.42 2.17 4.36
C GLY A 161 10.56 2.19 3.33
N LYS A 162 10.27 2.57 2.09
CA LYS A 162 11.26 2.58 1.00
C LYS A 162 12.23 3.74 1.13
N ILE A 163 11.77 4.85 1.69
CA ILE A 163 12.55 6.02 2.06
C ILE A 163 12.05 6.53 3.42
N PRO A 164 12.89 7.17 4.25
CA PRO A 164 12.43 7.85 5.45
C PRO A 164 11.74 9.18 5.12
N LEU A 165 10.92 9.70 6.05
CA LEU A 165 10.16 10.94 5.87
C LEU A 165 11.06 12.16 5.64
N ASN A 166 12.15 12.30 6.40
CA ASN A 166 13.07 13.43 6.29
C ASN A 166 13.58 13.59 4.85
N VAL A 167 14.06 12.50 4.27
CA VAL A 167 14.54 12.46 2.89
C VAL A 167 13.44 12.79 1.88
N ALA A 168 12.21 12.36 2.15
CA ALA A 168 11.08 12.72 1.30
C ALA A 168 10.78 14.23 1.35
N LEU A 169 10.95 14.87 2.51
CA LEU A 169 10.85 16.32 2.67
C LEU A 169 11.99 17.06 1.97
N ASP A 170 13.22 16.54 2.03
CA ASP A 170 14.37 17.11 1.32
C ASP A 170 14.16 17.05 -0.21
N ILE A 171 13.70 15.90 -0.72
CA ILE A 171 13.34 15.73 -2.14
C ILE A 171 12.16 16.64 -2.54
N PHE A 172 11.22 16.84 -1.63
CA PHE A 172 10.11 17.76 -1.84
C PHE A 172 10.60 19.22 -1.94
N GLY A 173 11.42 19.68 -0.98
CA GLY A 173 12.00 21.01 -0.94
C GLY A 173 12.90 21.33 -2.13
N ALA A 174 13.64 20.33 -2.62
CA ALA A 174 14.45 20.43 -3.83
C ALA A 174 13.63 20.58 -5.13
N GLY A 175 12.32 20.32 -5.08
CA GLY A 175 11.42 20.52 -6.22
C GLY A 175 11.76 19.64 -7.42
N ASN A 176 11.93 20.28 -8.60
CA ASN A 176 12.28 19.63 -9.87
C ASN A 176 13.73 19.91 -10.30
N ASP A 177 14.55 20.55 -9.46
CA ASP A 177 15.95 20.81 -9.79
C ASP A 177 16.79 19.55 -9.55
N ASP A 178 17.25 18.93 -10.64
CA ASP A 178 18.06 17.72 -10.59
C ASP A 178 19.31 17.87 -9.74
N LYS A 179 19.94 19.05 -9.72
CA LYS A 179 21.17 19.28 -8.96
C LYS A 179 20.88 19.31 -7.46
N VAL A 180 19.83 20.04 -7.06
CA VAL A 180 19.45 20.16 -5.65
C VAL A 180 18.94 18.82 -5.12
N VAL A 181 18.19 18.06 -5.93
CA VAL A 181 17.75 16.70 -5.56
C VAL A 181 18.94 15.75 -5.39
N GLN A 182 19.97 15.86 -6.25
CA GLN A 182 21.18 15.05 -6.10
C GLN A 182 21.97 15.39 -4.84
N LEU A 183 22.07 16.69 -4.51
CA LEU A 183 22.69 17.14 -3.26
C LEU A 183 21.94 16.62 -2.04
N ALA A 184 20.61 16.73 -2.02
CA ALA A 184 19.78 16.17 -0.95
C ALA A 184 19.97 14.65 -0.79
N LEU A 185 20.08 13.90 -1.89
CA LEU A 185 20.38 12.46 -1.83
C LEU A 185 21.79 12.16 -1.30
N GLN A 186 22.77 13.01 -1.63
CA GLN A 186 24.14 12.85 -1.17
C GLN A 186 24.23 13.13 0.34
N GLU A 187 23.64 14.23 0.81
CA GLU A 187 23.58 14.57 2.23
C GLU A 187 22.85 13.48 3.03
N ALA A 188 21.74 12.96 2.50
CA ALA A 188 21.02 11.84 3.10
C ALA A 188 21.86 10.54 3.16
N TYR A 189 22.77 10.33 2.22
CA TYR A 189 23.68 9.19 2.22
C TYR A 189 24.81 9.37 3.25
N GLU A 190 25.42 10.56 3.28
CA GLU A 190 26.50 10.93 4.19
C GLU A 190 26.04 10.91 5.66
N SER A 191 24.87 11.47 5.93
CA SER A 191 24.21 11.41 7.25
C SER A 191 23.70 10.01 7.64
N GLY A 192 23.75 9.03 6.74
CA GLY A 192 23.37 7.65 6.99
C GLY A 192 21.86 7.36 6.93
N HIS A 193 21.02 8.36 6.64
CA HIS A 193 19.57 8.21 6.50
C HIS A 193 19.16 7.39 5.25
N LEU A 194 20.01 7.32 4.23
CA LEU A 194 19.83 6.46 3.05
C LEU A 194 21.03 5.56 2.83
N ARG A 195 20.82 4.23 2.88
CA ARG A 195 21.85 3.25 2.50
C ARG A 195 21.30 2.13 1.62
N GLY A 196 22.17 1.58 0.76
CA GLY A 196 21.90 0.40 -0.05
C GLY A 196 20.57 0.45 -0.82
N LYS A 197 19.61 -0.40 -0.42
CA LYS A 197 18.31 -0.56 -1.07
C LYS A 197 17.45 0.72 -1.04
N GLN A 198 17.51 1.50 0.04
CA GLN A 198 16.71 2.73 0.18
C GLN A 198 17.17 3.82 -0.80
N LEU A 199 18.47 3.96 -1.02
CA LEU A 199 19.03 4.88 -2.01
C LEU A 199 18.56 4.53 -3.44
N ILE A 200 18.57 3.25 -3.79
CA ILE A 200 18.06 2.77 -5.09
C ILE A 200 16.57 3.06 -5.23
N ASN A 201 15.79 2.86 -4.16
CA ASN A 201 14.37 3.17 -4.15
C ASN A 201 14.10 4.68 -4.30
N ALA A 202 14.87 5.53 -3.62
CA ALA A 202 14.79 6.99 -3.74
C ALA A 202 15.08 7.44 -5.17
N ARG A 203 16.17 6.96 -5.80
CA ARG A 203 16.51 7.26 -7.20
C ARG A 203 15.41 6.83 -8.17
N ARG A 204 14.88 5.62 -8.02
CA ARG A 204 13.76 5.13 -8.85
C ARG A 204 12.50 5.96 -8.66
N LEU A 205 12.24 6.41 -7.43
CA LEU A 205 11.09 7.24 -7.10
C LEU A 205 11.20 8.61 -7.76
N ILE A 206 12.37 9.26 -7.69
CA ILE A 206 12.64 10.55 -8.33
C ILE A 206 12.44 10.46 -9.84
N ALA A 207 13.02 9.43 -10.48
CA ALA A 207 12.82 9.21 -11.92
C ALA A 207 11.33 9.04 -12.29
N LYS A 208 10.55 8.32 -11.46
CA LYS A 208 9.09 8.20 -11.64
C LYS A 208 8.37 9.52 -11.38
N ARG A 209 8.80 10.31 -10.40
CA ARG A 209 8.24 11.62 -10.06
C ARG A 209 8.46 12.63 -11.19
N GLN A 210 9.62 12.59 -11.84
CA GLN A 210 9.92 13.46 -12.99
C GLN A 210 9.16 13.05 -14.26
N THR A 211 9.02 11.75 -14.51
CA THR A 211 8.38 11.25 -15.74
C THR A 211 6.85 11.24 -15.66
N LEU A 212 6.28 10.91 -14.50
CA LEU A 212 4.84 10.72 -14.32
C LEU A 212 4.21 11.81 -13.43
N GLY A 213 5.00 12.76 -12.90
CA GLY A 213 4.54 13.86 -12.05
C GLY A 213 4.57 13.59 -10.54
N LYS A 214 3.88 14.41 -9.76
CA LYS A 214 3.81 14.30 -8.28
C LYS A 214 2.68 13.37 -7.81
N SER A 215 1.51 13.53 -8.43
CA SER A 215 0.29 12.79 -8.08
C SER A 215 0.15 11.49 -8.88
N MET A 216 -0.47 10.49 -8.24
CA MET A 216 -0.94 9.27 -8.90
C MET A 216 -2.36 9.42 -9.47
N ARG A 217 -3.17 10.32 -8.90
CA ARG A 217 -4.60 10.51 -9.24
C ARG A 217 -4.84 11.35 -10.49
N LYS A 218 -3.85 12.14 -10.93
CA LYS A 218 -4.00 13.06 -12.07
C LYS A 218 -3.63 12.41 -13.40
N ARG A 219 -4.46 11.45 -13.87
CA ARG A 219 -4.48 11.03 -15.29
C ARG A 219 -5.72 11.54 -16.05
N ILE A 220 -6.59 12.31 -15.39
CA ILE A 220 -7.79 12.91 -16.02
C ILE A 220 -7.74 14.43 -15.84
N LYS A 221 -7.37 15.16 -16.91
CA LYS A 221 -7.31 16.64 -17.10
C LYS A 221 -6.26 17.39 -16.23
N VAL A 222 -5.37 18.24 -16.73
CA VAL A 222 -5.34 19.15 -17.88
C VAL A 222 -3.90 19.18 -18.43
N LYS A 223 -3.75 19.00 -19.74
CA LYS A 223 -2.51 19.33 -20.46
C LYS A 223 -2.42 20.86 -20.43
N SER A 224 -1.71 21.42 -19.45
CA SER A 224 -1.30 22.81 -19.53
C SER A 224 -0.40 22.91 -20.76
N THR A 225 -0.83 23.70 -21.72
CA THR A 225 -0.05 24.16 -22.87
C THR A 225 1.09 25.03 -22.33
N ALA A 226 2.09 24.41 -21.72
CA ALA A 226 3.40 25.03 -21.67
C ALA A 226 3.90 25.09 -23.11
N GLU A 227 4.22 26.29 -23.60
CA GLU A 227 4.80 26.47 -24.92
C GLU A 227 5.97 25.50 -25.07
N VAL A 228 5.84 24.62 -26.05
CA VAL A 228 6.81 23.58 -26.33
C VAL A 228 8.02 24.26 -26.96
N THR A 229 8.97 24.68 -26.10
CA THR A 229 10.24 25.24 -26.57
C THR A 229 11.03 24.17 -27.33
N SER A 230 11.78 24.59 -28.35
CA SER A 230 12.66 23.71 -29.13
C SER A 230 13.63 22.90 -28.25
N ALA A 231 14.13 23.52 -27.17
CA ALA A 231 14.95 22.85 -26.17
C ALA A 231 14.21 21.73 -25.41
N SER A 232 12.90 21.91 -25.13
CA SER A 232 12.06 20.89 -24.49
C SER A 232 11.82 19.69 -25.42
N LEU A 233 11.60 19.93 -26.71
CA LEU A 233 11.47 18.88 -27.72
C LEU A 233 12.75 18.06 -27.86
N ILE A 234 13.91 18.72 -27.93
CA ILE A 234 15.20 18.04 -28.04
C ILE A 234 15.44 17.15 -26.81
N ARG A 235 15.16 17.65 -25.60
CA ARG A 235 15.28 16.84 -24.37
C ARG A 235 14.30 15.67 -24.36
N SER A 236 13.04 15.87 -24.79
CA SER A 236 12.05 14.80 -24.89
C SER A 236 12.50 13.72 -25.86
N TYR A 237 13.02 14.13 -27.03
CA TYR A 237 13.55 13.22 -28.04
C TYR A 237 14.76 12.43 -27.53
N GLN A 238 15.74 13.11 -26.91
CA GLN A 238 16.90 12.44 -26.30
C GLN A 238 16.48 11.39 -25.25
N ARG A 239 15.50 11.71 -24.39
CA ARG A 239 14.96 10.76 -23.41
C ARG A 239 14.28 9.57 -24.06
N GLU A 240 13.49 9.78 -25.11
CA GLU A 240 12.81 8.68 -25.81
C GLU A 240 13.84 7.77 -26.53
N VAL A 241 14.90 8.36 -27.10
CA VAL A 241 16.01 7.62 -27.71
C VAL A 241 16.77 6.80 -26.67
N GLU A 242 17.09 7.35 -25.50
CA GLU A 242 17.73 6.60 -24.41
C GLU A 242 16.85 5.46 -23.91
N ARG A 243 15.55 5.70 -23.77
CA ARG A 243 14.56 4.68 -23.39
C ARG A 243 14.52 3.54 -24.42
N GLN A 244 14.47 3.86 -25.71
CA GLN A 244 14.51 2.86 -26.77
C GLN A 244 15.82 2.07 -26.76
N LYS A 245 16.97 2.74 -26.60
CA LYS A 245 18.27 2.06 -26.45
C LYS A 245 18.31 1.09 -25.27
N LEU A 246 17.70 1.46 -24.13
CA LEU A 246 17.60 0.58 -22.98
C LEU A 246 16.70 -0.63 -23.24
N ILE A 247 15.58 -0.44 -23.96
CA ILE A 247 14.69 -1.54 -24.35
C ILE A 247 15.42 -2.52 -25.27
N VAL A 248 16.16 -2.02 -26.27
CA VAL A 248 16.98 -2.85 -27.16
C VAL A 248 18.02 -3.63 -26.38
N LYS A 249 18.83 -2.96 -25.54
CA LYS A 249 19.83 -3.64 -24.69
C LYS A 249 19.22 -4.72 -23.80
N LYS A 250 18.05 -4.45 -23.21
CA LYS A 250 17.35 -5.42 -22.37
C LYS A 250 16.83 -6.61 -23.18
N SER A 251 16.35 -6.36 -24.40
CA SER A 251 15.94 -7.41 -25.34
C SER A 251 17.13 -8.30 -25.70
N ASP A 252 18.25 -7.70 -26.10
CA ASP A 252 19.47 -8.44 -26.48
C ASP A 252 19.97 -9.32 -25.33
N PHE A 253 20.02 -8.76 -24.12
CA PHE A 253 20.42 -9.51 -22.93
C PHE A 253 19.46 -10.67 -22.61
N THR A 254 18.16 -10.46 -22.80
CA THR A 254 17.15 -11.51 -22.59
C THR A 254 17.29 -12.60 -23.64
N GLN A 255 17.53 -12.24 -24.91
CA GLN A 255 17.76 -13.18 -26.00
C GLN A 255 19.04 -14.00 -25.77
N GLN A 256 20.15 -13.35 -25.37
CA GLN A 256 21.40 -14.04 -25.05
C GLN A 256 21.23 -15.07 -23.92
N ARG A 257 20.54 -14.67 -22.84
CA ARG A 257 20.23 -15.59 -21.73
C ARG A 257 19.34 -16.73 -22.18
N LEU A 258 18.34 -16.46 -23.01
CA LEU A 258 17.43 -17.47 -23.52
C LEU A 258 18.16 -18.47 -24.41
N MET A 259 19.05 -18.01 -25.29
CA MET A 259 19.91 -18.87 -26.11
C MET A 259 20.82 -19.76 -25.26
N PHE A 260 21.41 -19.20 -24.20
CA PHE A 260 22.20 -19.98 -23.25
C PHE A 260 21.37 -21.07 -22.57
N VAL A 261 20.18 -20.72 -22.04
CA VAL A 261 19.27 -21.68 -21.39
C VAL A 261 18.82 -22.76 -22.37
N ILE A 262 18.46 -22.42 -23.60
CA ILE A 262 18.08 -23.39 -24.63
C ILE A 262 19.24 -24.34 -24.94
N GLY A 263 20.46 -23.82 -25.11
CA GLY A 263 21.64 -24.64 -25.36
C GLY A 263 21.95 -25.60 -24.20
N ALA A 264 21.89 -25.10 -22.96
CA ALA A 264 22.08 -25.91 -21.76
C ALA A 264 21.01 -26.99 -21.62
N LEU A 265 19.73 -26.66 -21.83
CA LEU A 265 18.63 -27.62 -21.79
C LEU A 265 18.76 -28.68 -22.88
N ARG A 266 19.11 -28.30 -24.11
CA ARG A 266 19.38 -29.26 -25.19
C ARG A 266 20.47 -30.25 -24.79
N SER A 267 21.58 -29.77 -24.24
CA SER A 267 22.69 -30.61 -23.80
C SER A 267 22.27 -31.57 -22.68
N LEU A 268 21.57 -31.07 -21.66
CA LEU A 268 21.10 -31.89 -20.53
C LEU A 268 20.06 -32.93 -20.95
N LEU A 269 19.12 -32.56 -21.81
CA LEU A 269 18.03 -33.44 -22.28
C LEU A 269 18.49 -34.45 -23.33
N THR A 270 19.71 -34.34 -23.85
CA THR A 270 20.31 -35.40 -24.68
C THR A 270 20.70 -36.62 -23.84
N ASN A 271 20.85 -36.47 -22.51
CA ASN A 271 21.23 -37.56 -21.62
C ASN A 271 20.00 -38.40 -21.20
N GLU A 272 19.97 -39.67 -21.59
CA GLU A 272 18.87 -40.60 -21.29
C GLU A 272 18.69 -40.87 -19.79
N ASN A 273 19.78 -40.93 -19.02
CA ASN A 273 19.69 -41.13 -17.58
C ASN A 273 19.00 -39.94 -16.89
N PHE A 274 19.29 -38.72 -17.36
CA PHE A 274 18.72 -37.49 -16.82
C PHE A 274 17.22 -37.37 -17.14
N THR A 275 16.82 -37.67 -18.38
CA THR A 275 15.40 -37.63 -18.79
C THR A 275 14.56 -38.70 -18.08
N THR A 276 15.13 -39.89 -17.86
CA THR A 276 14.47 -40.97 -17.10
C THR A 276 14.24 -40.56 -15.64
N LEU A 277 15.22 -39.92 -15.02
CA LEU A 277 15.10 -39.40 -13.65
C LEU A 277 14.07 -38.28 -13.52
N LEU A 278 14.00 -37.37 -14.50
CA LEU A 278 12.98 -36.31 -14.53
C LEU A 278 11.55 -36.88 -14.61
N ARG A 279 11.34 -37.95 -15.39
CA ARG A 279 10.03 -38.63 -15.48
C ARG A 279 9.67 -39.32 -14.16
N ALA A 280 10.63 -39.97 -13.50
CA ALA A 280 10.41 -40.62 -12.20
C ALA A 280 9.96 -39.62 -11.13
N GLU A 281 10.52 -38.41 -11.14
CA GLU A 281 10.19 -37.32 -10.21
C GLU A 281 9.02 -36.42 -10.68
N LYS A 282 8.38 -36.71 -11.82
CA LYS A 282 7.29 -35.91 -12.42
C LYS A 282 7.67 -34.44 -12.73
N LEU A 283 8.91 -34.24 -13.20
CA LEU A 283 9.49 -32.94 -13.57
C LEU A 283 9.82 -32.86 -15.07
N ASP A 284 9.14 -33.62 -15.90
CA ASP A 284 9.37 -33.74 -17.35
C ASP A 284 8.65 -32.67 -18.19
N THR A 285 7.82 -31.84 -17.56
CA THR A 285 7.08 -30.77 -18.25
C THR A 285 7.92 -29.50 -18.45
N LEU A 286 7.78 -28.88 -19.62
CA LEU A 286 8.43 -27.61 -19.97
C LEU A 286 7.41 -26.63 -20.57
N PRO A 287 7.55 -25.31 -20.33
CA PRO A 287 6.72 -24.30 -20.98
C PRO A 287 6.80 -24.42 -22.50
N THR A 288 5.66 -24.31 -23.20
CA THR A 288 5.53 -24.52 -24.65
C THR A 288 6.56 -23.77 -25.49
N PHE A 289 6.78 -22.47 -25.19
CA PHE A 289 7.77 -21.64 -25.88
C PHE A 289 9.23 -22.11 -25.75
N LEU A 290 9.55 -22.83 -24.68
CA LEU A 290 10.87 -23.44 -24.49
C LEU A 290 10.90 -24.82 -25.15
N ALA A 291 9.84 -25.61 -25.01
CA ALA A 291 9.73 -26.94 -25.60
C ALA A 291 9.94 -26.91 -27.13
N GLU A 292 9.28 -26.00 -27.85
CA GLU A 292 9.44 -25.83 -29.30
C GLU A 292 10.88 -25.51 -29.72
N ARG A 293 11.63 -24.80 -28.87
CA ARG A 293 13.02 -24.40 -29.17
C ARG A 293 14.03 -25.42 -28.73
N VAL A 294 13.74 -26.21 -27.71
CA VAL A 294 14.63 -27.26 -27.21
C VAL A 294 14.47 -28.53 -28.03
N TRP A 295 13.25 -28.92 -28.40
CA TRP A 295 12.93 -30.11 -29.21
C TRP A 295 12.34 -29.72 -30.58
N PRO A 296 13.18 -29.33 -31.56
CA PRO A 296 12.71 -28.88 -32.87
C PRO A 296 12.01 -29.96 -33.70
N THR A 297 12.18 -31.24 -33.35
CA THR A 297 11.39 -32.37 -33.87
C THR A 297 10.56 -32.92 -32.72
N GLY A 298 9.26 -32.67 -32.76
CA GLY A 298 8.34 -32.80 -31.63
C GLY A 298 8.53 -34.06 -30.78
N HIS A 299 8.74 -33.84 -29.49
CA HIS A 299 8.19 -34.69 -28.45
C HIS A 299 7.20 -33.83 -27.67
N ALA A 300 5.97 -33.80 -28.16
CA ALA A 300 4.82 -33.44 -27.35
C ALA A 300 4.32 -34.75 -26.74
N ALA A 301 4.53 -34.90 -25.43
CA ALA A 301 3.72 -35.72 -24.55
C ALA A 301 3.73 -35.03 -23.19
#